data_AF-A0A7Y1UJ28-F1
#
_entry.id   AF-A0A7Y1UJ28-F1
#
_cell.length_a   1.000
_cell.length_b   1.000
_cell.length_c   1.000
_cell.angle_alpha   90.00
_cell.angle_beta   90.00
_cell.angle_gamma   90.00
#
_symmetry.space_group_name_H-M   'P 1'
#
loop_
_entity.id
_entity.type
_entity.pdbx_description
1 polymer ?
#
loop_
_entity_poly.entity_id
_entity_poly.type
_entity_poly.pdbx_seq_one_letter_code
_entity_poly.pdbx_strand_id
1 'polypeptide(L)'
;MTASDSIDVGEAGGFVWLRINGKGSFLCSPQVKEYVEARLQEGSTRFVIDLTGCNAMDSTFMGTLAGIAIRLGKRTGEKLQVAAASDRNRQSLQDLGLDLLMDIDPENAEWRRELATIEECLEPWGEGTAGAGAAHVLEAHQRLCEANDENAKKFATVLDVLEQEARGE
;
A
#
# COMPACT_ATOMS: atom_id res chain seq x y z
N MET A 1 11.85 -0.83 25.76
CA MET A 1 11.29 -0.04 24.63
C MET A 1 10.51 -1.02 23.78
N THR A 2 9.18 -1.01 23.90
CA THR A 2 8.33 -1.76 22.97
C THR A 2 8.46 -1.09 21.62
N ALA A 3 8.97 -1.79 20.62
CA ALA A 3 9.02 -1.29 19.25
C ALA A 3 7.59 -0.89 18.85
N SER A 4 7.38 0.36 18.48
CA SER A 4 6.10 0.82 17.95
C SER A 4 5.87 0.14 16.60
N ASP A 5 4.68 -0.42 16.40
CA ASP A 5 4.28 -0.95 15.11
C ASP A 5 4.34 0.20 14.07
N SER A 6 4.98 -0.04 12.94
CA SER A 6 5.18 0.97 11.88
C SER A 6 5.12 0.32 10.50
N ILE A 7 4.91 1.14 9.48
CA ILE A 7 4.91 0.70 8.09
C ILE A 7 5.95 1.53 7.36
N ASP A 8 6.82 0.89 6.58
CA ASP A 8 7.68 1.58 5.62
C ASP A 8 7.12 1.35 4.21
N VAL A 9 7.25 2.36 3.35
CA VAL A 9 6.78 2.30 1.96
C VAL A 9 7.91 2.65 1.00
N GLY A 10 7.86 2.08 -0.20
CA GLY A 10 8.86 2.32 -1.24
C GLY A 10 8.37 1.85 -2.60
N GLU A 11 9.09 2.22 -3.65
CA GLU A 11 8.81 1.77 -5.01
C GLU A 11 10.09 1.49 -5.77
N ALA A 12 10.15 0.33 -6.42
CA ALA A 12 11.25 -0.05 -7.31
C ALA A 12 10.78 -1.06 -8.36
N GLY A 13 11.30 -0.95 -9.59
CA GLY A 13 10.96 -1.88 -10.67
C GLY A 13 9.47 -2.00 -11.00
N GLY A 14 8.69 -0.93 -10.72
CA GLY A 14 7.23 -0.93 -10.89
C GLY A 14 6.45 -1.70 -9.82
N PHE A 15 7.10 -2.10 -8.72
CA PHE A 15 6.47 -2.70 -7.55
C PHE A 15 6.33 -1.66 -6.44
N VAL A 16 5.09 -1.49 -5.95
CA VAL A 16 4.81 -0.75 -4.73
C VAL A 16 5.03 -1.67 -3.54
N TRP A 17 5.90 -1.26 -2.62
CA TRP A 17 6.35 -2.06 -1.49
C TRP A 17 5.81 -1.49 -0.18
N LEU A 18 5.29 -2.37 0.68
CA LEU A 18 4.85 -2.02 2.03
C LEU A 18 5.48 -2.99 3.02
N ARG A 19 6.41 -2.51 3.83
CA ARG A 19 7.05 -3.30 4.90
C ARG A 19 6.34 -3.09 6.22
N ILE A 20 5.92 -4.17 6.84
CA ILE A 20 5.27 -4.16 8.15
C ILE A 20 6.30 -4.43 9.23
N ASN A 21 6.53 -3.44 10.10
CA ASN A 21 7.43 -3.55 11.24
C ASN A 21 6.61 -3.73 12.53
N GLY A 22 6.86 -4.81 13.26
CA GLY A 22 6.11 -5.14 14.48
C GLY A 22 4.96 -6.09 14.21
N LYS A 23 3.76 -5.77 14.69
CA LYS A 23 2.57 -6.61 14.54
C LYS A 23 1.64 -6.09 13.44
N GLY A 24 1.35 -6.94 12.45
CA GLY A 24 0.25 -6.73 11.52
C GLY A 24 -1.08 -6.81 12.27
N SER A 25 -1.64 -5.66 12.62
CA SER A 25 -2.81 -5.59 13.51
C SER A 25 -3.93 -4.74 12.94
N PHE A 26 -5.08 -4.78 13.58
CA PHE A 26 -6.20 -3.89 13.29
C PHE A 26 -5.83 -2.40 13.30
N LEU A 27 -4.74 -1.99 13.97
CA LEU A 27 -4.28 -0.60 14.01
C LEU A 27 -3.67 -0.18 12.67
N CYS A 28 -2.87 -1.05 12.04
CA CYS A 28 -2.18 -0.76 10.78
C CYS A 28 -2.99 -1.17 9.54
N SER A 29 -4.01 -2.03 9.72
CA SER A 29 -4.93 -2.47 8.65
C SER A 29 -5.54 -1.33 7.83
N PRO A 30 -6.16 -0.28 8.42
CA PRO A 30 -6.80 0.77 7.65
C PRO A 30 -5.80 1.54 6.78
N GLN A 31 -4.63 1.84 7.35
CA GLN A 31 -3.54 2.52 6.66
C GLN A 31 -3.15 1.72 5.42
N VAL A 32 -2.69 0.47 5.59
CA VAL A 32 -2.28 -0.42 4.47
C VAL A 32 -3.32 -0.47 3.37
N LYS A 33 -4.61 -0.60 3.73
CA LYS A 33 -5.71 -0.60 2.77
C LYS A 33 -5.80 0.71 2.01
N GLU A 34 -5.79 1.85 2.69
CA GLU A 34 -5.93 3.19 2.09
C GLU A 34 -4.79 3.47 1.10
N TYR A 35 -3.55 3.15 1.45
CA TYR A 35 -2.41 3.38 0.56
C TYR A 35 -2.44 2.48 -0.67
N VAL A 36 -2.74 1.19 -0.51
CA VAL A 36 -2.87 0.31 -1.69
C VAL A 36 -4.02 0.78 -2.58
N GLU A 37 -5.14 1.22 -2.00
CA GLU A 37 -6.25 1.76 -2.77
C GLU A 37 -5.89 3.07 -3.49
N ALA A 38 -5.14 3.98 -2.86
CA ALA A 38 -4.67 5.22 -3.48
C ALA A 38 -3.71 4.94 -4.64
N ARG A 39 -2.67 4.13 -4.43
CA ARG A 39 -1.72 3.74 -5.49
C ARG A 39 -2.39 2.99 -6.63
N LEU A 40 -3.40 2.17 -6.32
CA LEU A 40 -4.19 1.47 -7.34
C LEU A 40 -5.04 2.43 -8.18
N GLN A 41 -5.54 3.53 -7.59
CA GLN A 41 -6.22 4.59 -8.35
C GLN A 41 -5.25 5.39 -9.23
N GLU A 42 -4.01 5.56 -8.79
CA GLU A 42 -2.93 6.20 -9.55
C GLU A 42 -2.35 5.29 -10.66
N GLY A 43 -2.81 4.03 -10.75
CA GLY A 43 -2.46 3.10 -11.83
C GLY A 43 -1.43 2.04 -11.46
N SER A 44 -0.95 2.00 -10.22
CA SER A 44 -0.08 0.92 -9.74
C SER A 44 -0.87 -0.40 -9.68
N THR A 45 -0.31 -1.48 -10.24
CA THR A 45 -0.98 -2.79 -10.28
C THR A 45 -0.20 -3.91 -9.58
N ARG A 46 1.06 -3.65 -9.20
CA ARG A 46 1.96 -4.65 -8.62
C ARG A 46 2.32 -4.23 -7.21
N PHE A 47 1.88 -5.02 -6.24
CA PHE A 47 2.02 -4.72 -4.82
C PHE A 47 2.72 -5.87 -4.09
N VAL A 48 3.62 -5.51 -3.19
CA VAL A 48 4.33 -6.45 -2.31
C VAL A 48 4.15 -6.04 -0.86
N ILE A 49 3.68 -6.98 -0.03
CA ILE A 49 3.64 -6.86 1.42
C ILE A 49 4.85 -7.59 1.99
N ASP A 50 5.77 -6.85 2.58
CA ASP A 50 6.98 -7.38 3.18
C ASP A 50 6.79 -7.59 4.67
N LEU A 51 6.91 -8.86 5.06
CA LEU A 51 6.74 -9.34 6.42
C LEU A 51 8.08 -9.59 7.14
N THR A 52 9.21 -9.13 6.58
CA THR A 52 10.55 -9.24 7.21
C THR A 52 10.54 -8.72 8.64
N GLY A 53 9.91 -7.56 8.87
CA GLY A 53 9.77 -6.95 10.19
C GLY A 53 8.54 -7.42 10.99
N CYS A 54 7.71 -8.30 10.44
CA CYS A 54 6.39 -8.63 10.98
C CYS A 54 6.43 -9.89 11.86
N ASN A 55 6.29 -9.71 13.17
CA ASN A 55 6.41 -10.80 14.14
C ASN A 55 5.13 -11.63 14.34
N ALA A 56 3.97 -11.05 14.02
CA ALA A 56 2.66 -11.67 14.17
C ALA A 56 1.62 -10.89 13.38
N MET A 57 0.55 -11.58 12.98
CA MET A 57 -0.63 -10.97 12.37
C MET A 57 -1.89 -11.33 13.16
N ASP A 58 -2.85 -10.42 13.27
CA ASP A 58 -4.21 -10.74 13.72
C ASP A 58 -5.17 -11.05 12.56
N SER A 59 -6.36 -11.51 12.89
CA SER A 59 -7.39 -11.83 11.90
C SER A 59 -7.86 -10.62 11.09
N THR A 60 -7.81 -9.42 11.68
CA THR A 60 -8.19 -8.18 11.00
C THR A 60 -7.18 -7.86 9.90
N PHE A 61 -5.89 -7.96 10.19
CA PHE A 61 -4.84 -7.74 9.21
C PHE A 61 -4.91 -8.74 8.05
N MET A 62 -5.06 -10.04 8.36
CA MET A 62 -5.23 -11.06 7.32
C MET A 62 -6.50 -10.83 6.48
N GLY A 63 -7.61 -10.43 7.12
CA GLY A 63 -8.84 -10.06 6.41
C GLY A 63 -8.67 -8.84 5.50
N THR A 64 -7.86 -7.86 5.93
CA THR A 64 -7.49 -6.71 5.10
C THR A 64 -6.69 -7.14 3.87
N LEU A 65 -5.66 -7.99 4.04
CA LEU A 65 -4.86 -8.51 2.93
C LEU A 65 -5.73 -9.29 1.93
N ALA A 66 -6.66 -10.11 2.42
CA ALA A 66 -7.62 -10.82 1.59
C ALA A 66 -8.48 -9.85 0.75
N GLY A 67 -9.01 -8.80 1.39
CA GLY A 67 -9.78 -7.77 0.71
C GLY A 67 -8.99 -7.04 -0.38
N ILE A 68 -7.73 -6.71 -0.09
CA ILE A 68 -6.80 -6.09 -1.04
C ILE A 68 -6.55 -7.04 -2.22
N ALA A 69 -6.18 -8.30 -1.96
CA ALA A 69 -5.87 -9.27 -3.00
C ALA A 69 -7.06 -9.52 -3.95
N ILE A 70 -8.28 -9.68 -3.40
CA ILE A 70 -9.50 -9.84 -4.20
C ILE A 70 -9.75 -8.59 -5.07
N ARG A 71 -9.58 -7.39 -4.50
CA ARG A 71 -9.80 -6.14 -5.23
C ARG A 71 -8.77 -5.95 -6.34
N LEU A 72 -7.50 -6.24 -6.06
CA LEU A 72 -6.40 -6.15 -7.02
C LEU A 72 -6.63 -7.09 -8.20
N GLY A 73 -6.92 -8.36 -7.93
CA GLY A 73 -7.21 -9.36 -8.96
C GLY A 73 -8.42 -8.99 -9.81
N LYS A 74 -9.49 -8.45 -9.21
CA LYS A 74 -10.67 -7.99 -9.97
C LYS A 74 -10.41 -6.79 -10.86
N ARG A 75 -9.54 -5.86 -10.43
CA ARG A 75 -9.28 -4.61 -11.17
C ARG A 75 -8.19 -4.75 -12.22
N THR A 76 -7.19 -5.59 -11.98
CA THR A 76 -5.96 -5.63 -12.78
C THR A 76 -5.63 -7.01 -13.33
N GLY A 77 -6.20 -8.08 -12.75
CA GLY A 77 -5.79 -9.45 -13.02
C GLY A 77 -4.52 -9.89 -12.28
N GLU A 78 -3.82 -8.96 -11.60
CA GLU A 78 -2.60 -9.24 -10.83
C GLU A 78 -2.93 -9.78 -9.44
N LYS A 79 -1.99 -10.56 -8.89
CA LYS A 79 -2.05 -11.06 -7.52
C LYS A 79 -1.26 -10.16 -6.57
N LEU A 80 -1.73 -10.05 -5.34
CA LEU A 80 -0.92 -9.50 -4.26
C LEU A 80 0.25 -10.45 -3.99
N GLN A 81 1.43 -9.91 -3.72
CA GLN A 81 2.60 -10.73 -3.37
C GLN A 81 3.01 -10.46 -1.93
N VAL A 82 3.47 -11.50 -1.25
CA VAL A 82 3.98 -11.43 0.11
C VAL A 82 5.45 -11.81 0.10
N ALA A 83 6.30 -10.99 0.70
CA ALA A 83 7.73 -11.23 0.82
C ALA A 83 8.12 -11.50 2.28
N ALA A 84 9.11 -12.38 2.46
CA ALA A 84 9.74 -12.74 3.73
C ALA A 84 8.76 -13.13 4.84
N ALA A 85 7.72 -13.91 4.50
CA ALA A 85 6.81 -14.43 5.51
C ALA A 85 7.51 -15.50 6.37
N SER A 86 7.60 -15.26 7.67
CA SER A 86 8.02 -16.29 8.64
C SER A 86 7.12 -17.52 8.54
N ASP A 87 7.61 -18.70 8.93
CA ASP A 87 6.84 -19.96 8.88
C ASP A 87 5.49 -19.84 9.59
N ARG A 88 5.46 -19.13 10.73
CA ARG A 88 4.24 -18.87 11.49
C ARG A 88 3.25 -18.01 10.71
N ASN A 89 3.71 -16.92 10.11
CA ASN A 89 2.87 -16.02 9.33
C ASN A 89 2.38 -16.70 8.04
N ARG A 90 3.26 -17.43 7.36
CA ARG A 90 2.92 -18.27 6.20
C ARG A 90 1.81 -19.26 6.53
N GLN A 91 1.98 -20.03 7.60
CA GLN A 91 0.97 -21.01 8.03
C GLN A 91 -0.36 -20.31 8.33
N SER A 92 -0.33 -19.16 9.00
CA SER A 92 -1.55 -18.40 9.31
C SER A 92 -2.29 -17.93 8.04
N LEU A 93 -1.56 -17.49 7.01
CA LEU A 93 -2.14 -17.12 5.72
C LEU A 93 -2.71 -18.34 4.99
N GLN A 94 -2.00 -19.47 5.01
CA GLN A 94 -2.43 -20.73 4.38
C GLN A 94 -3.65 -21.36 5.08
N ASP A 95 -3.72 -21.30 6.41
CA ASP A 95 -4.85 -21.81 7.19
C ASP A 95 -6.15 -21.08 6.86
N LEU A 96 -6.05 -19.80 6.48
CA LEU A 96 -7.19 -19.00 5.99
C LEU A 96 -7.46 -19.19 4.48
N GLY A 97 -6.62 -19.94 3.76
CA GLY A 97 -6.71 -20.14 2.31
C GLY A 97 -6.30 -18.91 1.49
N LEU A 98 -5.50 -18.01 2.07
CA LEU A 98 -5.08 -16.78 1.38
C LEU A 98 -4.05 -17.04 0.29
N ASP A 99 -3.33 -18.14 0.35
CA ASP A 99 -2.42 -18.63 -0.71
C ASP A 99 -3.14 -18.87 -2.06
N LEU A 100 -4.47 -19.00 -2.06
CA LEU A 100 -5.27 -19.03 -3.29
C LEU A 100 -5.47 -17.64 -3.92
N LEU A 101 -5.36 -16.58 -3.12
CA LEU A 101 -5.63 -15.19 -3.51
C LEU A 101 -4.37 -14.35 -3.75
N MET A 102 -3.27 -14.71 -3.08
CA MET A 102 -1.99 -14.00 -3.12
C MET A 102 -0.82 -14.99 -3.23
N ASP A 103 0.29 -14.56 -3.80
CA ASP A 103 1.49 -15.39 -3.90
C ASP A 103 2.41 -15.14 -2.69
N ILE A 104 2.67 -16.19 -1.91
CA ILE A 104 3.47 -16.09 -0.67
C ILE A 104 4.89 -16.55 -0.93
N ASP A 105 5.84 -15.62 -0.90
CA ASP A 105 7.26 -15.80 -1.21
C ASP A 105 7.53 -16.51 -2.55
N PRO A 106 6.95 -16.05 -3.67
CA PRO A 106 7.19 -16.67 -4.96
C PRO A 106 8.70 -16.71 -5.29
N GLU A 107 9.25 -17.88 -5.60
CA GLU A 107 10.68 -18.06 -5.90
C GLU A 107 11.11 -17.29 -7.16
N ASN A 108 10.19 -17.16 -8.13
CA ASN A 108 10.44 -16.52 -9.41
C ASN A 108 9.91 -15.07 -9.48
N ALA A 109 9.71 -14.42 -8.33
CA ALA A 109 9.24 -13.03 -8.31
C ALA A 109 10.23 -12.08 -9.00
N GLU A 110 9.73 -11.22 -9.89
CA GLU A 110 10.54 -10.24 -10.61
C GLU A 110 11.21 -9.23 -9.65
N TRP A 111 10.50 -8.81 -8.59
CA TRP A 111 11.01 -7.88 -7.56
C TRP A 111 12.19 -8.44 -6.75
N ARG A 112 12.50 -9.74 -6.82
CA ARG A 112 13.69 -10.29 -6.13
C ARG A 112 14.98 -9.65 -6.62
N ARG A 113 15.01 -9.13 -7.85
CA ARG A 113 16.16 -8.38 -8.41
C ARG A 113 16.25 -6.95 -7.89
N GLU A 114 15.13 -6.41 -7.41
CA GLU A 114 14.99 -5.03 -6.95
C GLU A 114 15.22 -4.89 -5.44
N LEU A 115 15.47 -5.99 -4.71
CA LEU A 115 15.56 -5.98 -3.24
C LEU A 115 16.56 -4.95 -2.69
N ALA A 116 17.71 -4.77 -3.35
CA ALA A 116 18.68 -3.76 -2.94
C ALA A 116 18.15 -2.34 -3.11
N THR A 117 17.53 -2.05 -4.25
CA THR A 117 16.89 -0.75 -4.54
C THR A 117 15.75 -0.46 -3.58
N ILE A 118 14.93 -1.48 -3.26
CA ILE A 118 13.84 -1.38 -2.30
C ILE A 118 14.39 -1.00 -0.93
N GLU A 119 15.42 -1.70 -0.44
CA GLU A 119 16.00 -1.41 0.87
C GLU A 119 16.53 0.03 0.98
N GLU A 120 17.07 0.58 -0.11
CA GLU A 120 17.56 1.96 -0.17
C GLU A 120 16.44 3.01 -0.25
N CYS A 121 15.26 2.66 -0.76
CA CYS A 121 14.15 3.59 -0.98
C CYS A 121 12.99 3.46 0.03
N LEU A 122 13.10 2.56 1.01
CA LEU A 122 12.09 2.41 2.05
C LEU A 122 12.11 3.60 3.01
N GLU A 123 10.96 4.24 3.14
CA GLU A 123 10.76 5.38 4.03
C GLU A 123 9.62 5.10 5.02
N PRO A 124 9.75 5.51 6.30
CA PRO A 124 8.68 5.36 7.29
C PRO A 124 7.44 6.12 6.88
N TRP A 125 6.30 5.44 6.90
CA TRP A 125 5.01 6.05 6.62
C TRP A 125 4.60 7.01 7.74
N GLY A 126 4.53 8.31 7.42
CA GLY A 126 4.07 9.38 8.31
C GLY A 126 3.50 10.60 7.59
N GLU A 127 3.16 11.64 8.35
CA GLU A 127 2.78 12.98 7.84
C GLU A 127 3.97 13.59 7.09
N GLY A 128 4.12 13.25 5.80
CA GLY A 128 5.28 13.60 5.01
C GLY A 128 5.68 12.57 3.95
N THR A 129 5.26 11.31 4.06
CA THR A 129 5.38 10.28 2.99
C THR A 129 4.42 10.52 1.81
N ALA A 130 4.06 11.79 1.60
CA ALA A 130 3.52 12.36 0.39
C ALA A 130 4.58 12.52 -0.72
N GLY A 131 5.82 12.04 -0.51
CA GLY A 131 6.97 12.20 -1.40
C GLY A 131 6.85 11.57 -2.79
N ALA A 132 5.88 10.66 -3.02
CA ALA A 132 5.59 10.10 -4.35
C ALA A 132 4.11 10.24 -4.79
N GLY A 133 3.27 10.87 -3.95
CA GLY A 133 1.82 10.98 -4.18
C GLY A 133 1.32 12.42 -4.35
N ALA A 134 1.81 13.40 -3.56
CA ALA A 134 1.23 14.75 -3.60
C ALA A 134 1.52 15.50 -4.92
N ALA A 135 2.70 15.29 -5.52
CA ALA A 135 3.01 15.87 -6.84
C ALA A 135 2.12 15.28 -7.95
N HIS A 136 1.72 14.01 -7.84
CA HIS A 136 1.00 13.30 -8.90
C HIS A 136 -0.53 13.37 -8.72
N VAL A 137 -1.04 13.41 -7.49
CA VAL A 137 -2.45 13.71 -7.20
C VAL A 137 -2.80 15.14 -7.62
N LEU A 138 -1.87 16.11 -7.44
CA LEU A 138 -2.03 17.47 -7.94
C LEU A 138 -2.01 17.53 -9.48
N GLU A 139 -1.09 16.79 -10.13
CA GLU A 139 -1.00 16.70 -11.59
C GLU A 139 -2.22 15.99 -12.21
N ALA A 140 -2.77 14.97 -11.52
CA ALA A 140 -4.00 14.29 -11.92
C ALA A 140 -5.25 15.15 -11.69
N HIS A 141 -5.31 15.94 -10.61
CA HIS A 141 -6.38 16.94 -10.39
C HIS A 141 -6.32 18.08 -11.41
N GLN A 142 -5.14 18.58 -11.77
CA GLN A 142 -4.97 19.59 -12.81
C GLN A 142 -5.45 19.10 -14.18
N ARG A 143 -5.13 17.85 -14.55
CA ARG A 143 -5.62 17.21 -15.79
C ARG A 143 -7.13 16.96 -15.79
N LEU A 144 -7.74 16.68 -14.64
CA LEU A 144 -9.19 16.47 -14.53
C LEU A 144 -10.00 17.78 -14.59
N CYS A 145 -9.43 18.89 -14.10
CA CYS A 145 -10.03 20.22 -14.22
C CYS A 145 -9.97 20.78 -15.65
N GLU A 146 -8.94 20.45 -16.43
CA GLU A 146 -8.85 20.85 -17.85
C GLU A 146 -9.79 20.06 -18.79
N ALA A 147 -10.33 18.92 -18.32
CA ALA A 147 -11.10 18.00 -19.16
C ALA A 147 -12.62 18.21 -19.17
N ASN A 148 -13.24 18.91 -18.19
CA ASN A 148 -14.68 19.14 -18.20
C ASN A 148 -15.17 20.25 -17.24
N ASP A 149 -15.73 21.35 -17.78
CA ASP A 149 -16.25 22.51 -17.04
C ASP A 149 -17.37 22.17 -16.02
N GLU A 150 -18.04 21.02 -16.13
CA GLU A 150 -19.09 20.61 -15.18
C GLU A 150 -18.57 20.06 -13.84
N ASN A 151 -17.32 19.58 -13.77
CA ASN A 151 -16.77 19.01 -12.54
C ASN A 151 -16.26 20.07 -11.57
N ALA A 152 -15.84 21.24 -12.06
CA ALA A 152 -15.30 22.33 -11.25
C ALA A 152 -16.26 22.81 -10.14
N LYS A 153 -17.58 22.71 -10.36
CA LYS A 153 -18.58 23.13 -9.37
C LYS A 153 -18.88 22.08 -8.29
N LYS A 154 -18.64 20.79 -8.55
CA LYS A 154 -18.93 19.71 -7.57
C LYS A 154 -17.80 19.49 -6.58
N PHE A 155 -16.57 19.90 -6.91
CA PHE A 155 -15.39 19.63 -6.10
C PHE A 155 -14.74 20.87 -5.47
N ALA A 156 -15.30 22.07 -5.72
CA ALA A 156 -14.84 23.32 -5.10
C ALA A 156 -14.79 23.24 -3.56
N THR A 157 -15.77 22.58 -2.94
CA THR A 157 -15.84 22.46 -1.47
C THR A 157 -14.74 21.57 -0.88
N VAL A 158 -14.20 20.62 -1.65
CA VAL A 158 -13.14 19.71 -1.17
C VAL A 158 -11.76 20.36 -1.35
N LEU A 159 -11.59 21.14 -2.42
CA LEU A 159 -10.37 21.92 -2.66
C LEU A 159 -10.17 23.01 -1.60
N ASP A 160 -11.24 23.69 -1.17
CA ASP A 160 -11.14 24.71 -0.12
C ASP A 160 -10.70 24.13 1.23
N VAL A 161 -11.13 22.91 1.56
CA VAL A 161 -10.72 22.23 2.81
C VAL A 161 -9.25 21.83 2.74
N LEU A 162 -8.80 21.29 1.61
CA LEU A 162 -7.41 20.85 1.42
C LEU A 162 -6.44 22.04 1.29
N GLU A 163 -6.86 23.18 0.74
CA GLU A 163 -6.05 24.40 0.70
C GLU A 163 -5.88 25.07 2.07
N GLN A 164 -6.87 24.95 2.96
CA GLN A 164 -6.76 25.45 4.33
C GLN A 164 -5.81 24.59 5.17
N GLU A 165 -5.85 23.27 5.03
CA GLU A 165 -4.92 22.36 5.73
C GLU A 165 -3.46 22.52 5.25
N ALA A 166 -3.25 22.83 3.96
CA ALA A 166 -1.91 23.09 3.42
C ALA A 166 -1.31 24.45 3.83
N ARG A 167 -2.12 25.38 4.36
CA ARG A 167 -1.67 26.71 4.80
C ARG A 167 -1.50 26.86 6.32
N GLY A 168 -1.89 25.84 7.10
CA GLY A 168 -1.54 25.70 8.50
C GLY A 168 -2.40 26.51 9.47
N GLU A 169 -2.76 25.83 10.56
CA GLU A 169 -2.50 26.27 11.93
C GLU A 169 -1.97 25.09 12.74
#